data_AF-A0A754B8C9-F1
#
_entry.id   AF-A0A754B8C9-F1
#
_cell.length_a   1.000
_cell.length_b   1.000
_cell.length_c   1.000
_cell.angle_alpha   90.00
_cell.angle_beta   90.00
_cell.angle_gamma   90.00
#
_symmetry.space_group_name_H-M   'P 1'
#
loop_
_entity.id
_entity.type
_entity.pdbx_description
1 polymer ?
#
loop_
_entity_poly.entity_id
_entity_poly.type
_entity_poly.pdbx_seq_one_letter_code
_entity_poly.pdbx_strand_id
1 'polypeptide(L)'
;MYKNRCYMPFILYPPDMYDVSDSESENSLIKSLSLENDGTDFVMYISVPYCRVCCKACPYFVDLLPMNKEKSQNLLDRYVDALVLDLKRHAATPRWGNARLRGIYIGGGTGSLLEIAHLDKILTTLTLYFNLTTDCEITLEGNAKDFTSEKTVYIANSIINRISLGAQSFQTEVLRTVGSPHKAQQTIDSIRMLQDAGLEHIQLDMMYNMPGHTLEHWEKDFKVLHELGIKHLTTYLYRITPGTRQEALIKSGKVAPVADAESLLVKDMQEMLCQFAVEAGMHNYMHEHYALPGFESKYNHWTMKECVDALGIGPGAYSFINQRRTGISKNVDRYINAVQNGDNTFTTASIQLTPQLSRQRYMIFNLLYYQINKAHYRKAWGTECREDFKIIINNLILDDFMQDNGTELFLTTKGKMWLQNIMLEFFDDSMWDNSQALRQQQSSWAMNNHMIDISASKKEFWLERL
;
A
#
# COMPACT_ATOMS: atom_id res chain seq x y z
N MET A 1 28.05 3.40 -9.65
CA MET A 1 27.06 2.45 -9.07
C MET A 1 27.14 2.55 -7.55
N TYR A 2 26.11 2.21 -6.78
CA TYR A 2 26.25 2.18 -5.32
C TYR A 2 26.98 0.91 -4.88
N LYS A 3 27.68 0.97 -3.74
CA LYS A 3 28.39 -0.21 -3.19
C LYS A 3 27.44 -1.27 -2.65
N ASN A 4 26.41 -0.85 -1.91
CA ASN A 4 25.42 -1.74 -1.30
C ASN A 4 24.04 -1.46 -1.87
N ARG A 5 23.29 -2.49 -2.24
CA ARG A 5 21.94 -2.33 -2.78
C ARG A 5 20.90 -2.25 -1.66
N CYS A 6 20.07 -1.23 -1.72
CA CYS A 6 18.92 -1.06 -0.86
C CYS A 6 17.73 -1.82 -1.43
N TYR A 7 16.99 -2.46 -0.54
CA TYR A 7 15.95 -3.42 -0.84
C TYR A 7 14.80 -3.26 0.16
N MET A 8 13.94 -2.27 -0.08
CA MET A 8 12.78 -1.88 0.70
C MET A 8 11.51 -2.61 0.21
N PRO A 9 10.72 -3.24 1.10
CA PRO A 9 9.44 -3.85 0.72
C PRO A 9 8.31 -2.83 0.50
N PHE A 10 8.48 -1.59 0.96
CA PHE A 10 7.56 -0.46 0.80
C PHE A 10 8.33 0.81 1.21
N ILE A 11 7.79 1.99 0.88
CA ILE A 11 8.35 3.26 1.32
C ILE A 11 7.35 4.03 2.18
N LEU A 12 7.82 4.53 3.32
CA LEU A 12 7.10 5.49 4.14
C LEU A 12 8.06 6.61 4.54
N TYR A 13 7.60 7.86 4.41
CA TYR A 13 8.42 9.02 4.74
C TYR A 13 7.58 10.15 5.36
N PRO A 14 7.95 10.67 6.54
CA PRO A 14 9.00 10.18 7.42
C PRO A 14 8.64 8.79 7.98
N PRO A 15 9.62 7.99 8.38
CA PRO A 15 9.37 6.64 8.89
C PRO A 15 8.78 6.66 10.31
N ASP A 16 9.23 7.57 11.16
CA ASP A 16 8.96 7.53 12.60
C ASP A 16 7.55 7.97 12.99
N MET A 17 7.02 7.29 14.00
CA MET A 17 5.72 7.54 14.61
C MET A 17 5.87 7.38 16.13
N TYR A 18 5.15 8.18 16.90
CA TYR A 18 5.06 8.08 18.37
C TYR A 18 3.61 7.84 18.81
N ASP A 19 3.45 7.24 20.00
CA ASP A 19 2.13 7.05 20.61
C ASP A 19 1.56 8.37 21.15
N VAL A 20 0.27 8.57 20.93
CA VAL A 20 -0.53 9.67 21.49
C VAL A 20 -1.14 9.16 22.78
N SER A 21 -0.50 9.46 23.91
CA SER A 21 -0.78 8.79 25.19
C SER A 21 -1.49 9.66 26.22
N ASP A 22 -1.52 10.98 26.03
CA ASP A 22 -2.09 11.94 26.97
C ASP A 22 -2.94 13.00 26.26
N SER A 23 -3.75 13.72 27.04
CA SER A 23 -4.68 14.71 26.51
C SER A 23 -3.99 15.92 25.85
N GLU A 24 -2.77 16.26 26.26
CA GLU A 24 -2.04 17.38 25.67
C GLU A 24 -1.54 17.02 24.26
N SER A 25 -0.92 15.85 24.11
CA SER A 25 -0.48 15.32 22.83
C SER A 25 -1.65 15.06 21.87
N GLU A 26 -2.80 14.61 22.39
CA GLU A 26 -4.03 14.45 21.63
C GLU A 26 -4.56 15.78 21.09
N ASN A 27 -4.71 16.79 21.97
CA ASN A 27 -5.16 18.12 21.56
C ASN A 27 -4.21 18.77 20.55
N SER A 28 -2.90 18.62 20.76
CA SER A 28 -1.86 19.09 19.84
C SER A 28 -1.99 18.41 18.48
N LEU A 29 -2.19 17.09 18.46
CA LEU A 29 -2.43 16.33 17.23
C LEU A 29 -3.67 16.86 16.50
N ILE A 30 -4.84 16.86 17.13
CA ILE A 30 -6.10 17.26 16.49
C ILE A 30 -6.02 18.66 15.89
N LYS A 31 -5.48 19.62 16.65
CA LYS A 31 -5.27 21.00 16.16
C LYS A 31 -4.41 21.01 14.90
N SER A 32 -3.37 20.20 14.88
CA SER A 32 -2.42 20.14 13.77
C SER A 32 -2.99 19.52 12.48
N LEU A 33 -4.02 18.66 12.58
CA LEU A 33 -4.69 18.06 11.43
C LEU A 33 -5.60 19.07 10.71
N SER A 34 -5.97 20.17 11.37
CA SER A 34 -6.81 21.25 10.80
C SER A 34 -8.09 20.71 10.15
N LEU A 35 -8.84 19.88 10.91
CA LEU A 35 -10.07 19.23 10.45
C LEU A 35 -11.23 20.22 10.24
N GLU A 36 -11.21 21.35 10.96
CA GLU A 36 -12.21 22.42 10.85
C GLU A 36 -11.99 23.37 9.67
N ASN A 37 -10.90 23.19 8.92
CA ASN A 37 -10.63 23.96 7.70
C ASN A 37 -11.07 23.16 6.48
N ASP A 38 -11.48 23.84 5.41
CA ASP A 38 -11.78 23.16 4.14
C ASP A 38 -10.57 22.37 3.62
N GLY A 39 -10.85 21.15 3.17
CA GLY A 39 -9.89 20.28 2.49
C GLY A 39 -9.93 20.50 0.97
N THR A 40 -9.13 19.71 0.25
CA THR A 40 -9.09 19.75 -1.21
C THR A 40 -9.51 18.41 -1.81
N ASP A 41 -8.65 17.79 -2.61
CA ASP A 41 -8.83 16.41 -3.04
C ASP A 41 -8.24 15.50 -1.97
N PHE A 42 -8.90 14.38 -1.72
CA PHE A 42 -8.37 13.36 -0.83
C PHE A 42 -8.78 11.96 -1.30
N VAL A 43 -8.14 10.97 -0.70
CA VAL A 43 -8.55 9.56 -0.81
C VAL A 43 -8.85 8.97 0.55
N MET A 44 -9.52 7.82 0.55
CA MET A 44 -9.89 7.12 1.78
C MET A 44 -9.43 5.67 1.78
N TYR A 45 -8.78 5.22 2.86
CA TYR A 45 -8.51 3.82 3.13
C TYR A 45 -9.44 3.31 4.23
N ILE A 46 -10.20 2.26 3.96
CA ILE A 46 -11.06 1.60 4.95
C ILE A 46 -10.40 0.28 5.33
N SER A 47 -9.91 0.21 6.57
CA SER A 47 -9.25 -0.97 7.13
C SER A 47 -10.25 -1.94 7.73
N VAL A 48 -10.49 -3.05 7.04
CA VAL A 48 -11.21 -4.22 7.54
C VAL A 48 -10.22 -5.10 8.30
N PRO A 49 -10.33 -5.23 9.64
CA PRO A 49 -9.25 -5.77 10.46
C PRO A 49 -9.22 -7.29 10.49
N TYR A 50 -10.00 -7.98 9.66
CA TYR A 50 -10.29 -9.40 9.84
C TYR A 50 -9.74 -10.28 8.73
N CYS A 51 -9.30 -11.48 9.10
CA CYS A 51 -8.94 -12.58 8.23
C CYS A 51 -9.62 -13.88 8.70
N ARG A 52 -9.85 -14.83 7.79
CA ARG A 52 -10.21 -16.21 8.21
C ARG A 52 -8.97 -17.02 8.63
N VAL A 53 -7.82 -16.71 8.04
CA VAL A 53 -6.54 -17.37 8.28
C VAL A 53 -5.45 -16.30 8.14
N CYS A 54 -4.46 -16.34 9.02
CA CYS A 54 -3.24 -15.55 8.85
C CYS A 54 -2.25 -16.32 7.96
N CYS A 55 -1.96 -15.79 6.77
CA CYS A 55 -0.97 -16.37 5.85
C CYS A 55 0.41 -16.41 6.54
N LYS A 56 1.23 -17.44 6.29
CA LYS A 56 2.47 -17.66 7.07
C LYS A 56 3.45 -16.51 6.97
N ALA A 57 3.42 -15.79 5.85
CA ALA A 57 4.33 -14.69 5.53
C ALA A 57 3.71 -13.29 5.73
N CYS A 58 2.45 -13.19 6.17
CA CYS A 58 1.75 -11.91 6.28
C CYS A 58 2.33 -11.05 7.42
N PRO A 59 2.84 -9.83 7.14
CA PRO A 59 3.27 -8.90 8.17
C PRO A 59 2.16 -7.91 8.59
N TYR A 60 0.99 -7.97 7.96
CA TYR A 60 -0.09 -7.01 8.17
C TYR A 60 -0.83 -7.27 9.48
N PHE A 61 -1.39 -6.21 10.05
CA PHE A 61 -2.28 -6.33 11.20
C PHE A 61 -3.58 -7.01 10.77
N VAL A 62 -3.91 -8.14 11.41
CA VAL A 62 -5.17 -8.86 11.22
C VAL A 62 -5.60 -9.50 12.54
N ASP A 63 -6.90 -9.51 12.80
CA ASP A 63 -7.57 -10.37 13.76
C ASP A 63 -8.26 -11.53 13.04
N LEU A 64 -8.40 -12.67 13.71
CA LEU A 64 -9.02 -13.85 13.12
C LEU A 64 -10.49 -13.95 13.50
N LEU A 65 -11.35 -14.09 12.49
CA LEU A 65 -12.76 -14.39 12.72
C LEU A 65 -12.92 -15.79 13.29
N PRO A 66 -13.83 -15.98 14.25
CA PRO A 66 -14.14 -17.30 14.78
C PRO A 66 -14.80 -18.17 13.70
N MET A 67 -14.60 -19.49 13.78
CA MET A 67 -15.23 -20.44 12.85
C MET A 67 -16.76 -20.49 12.98
N ASN A 68 -17.31 -20.08 14.13
CA ASN A 68 -18.75 -20.02 14.33
C ASN A 68 -19.33 -18.83 13.55
N LYS A 69 -20.23 -19.12 12.59
CA LYS A 69 -20.80 -18.13 11.68
C LYS A 69 -21.53 -17.00 12.42
N GLU A 70 -22.35 -17.32 13.43
CA GLU A 70 -23.10 -16.32 14.20
C GLU A 70 -22.17 -15.37 14.96
N LYS A 71 -21.16 -15.90 15.66
CA LYS A 71 -20.14 -15.09 16.35
C LYS A 71 -19.34 -14.24 15.36
N SER A 72 -18.97 -14.80 14.22
CA SER A 72 -18.26 -14.06 13.15
C SER A 72 -19.12 -12.90 12.64
N GLN A 73 -20.40 -13.16 12.40
CA GLN A 73 -21.35 -12.15 11.93
C GLN A 73 -21.53 -11.03 12.95
N ASN A 74 -21.75 -11.37 14.22
CA ASN A 74 -21.88 -10.39 15.30
C ASN A 74 -20.64 -9.49 15.46
N LEU A 75 -19.42 -10.01 15.22
CA LEU A 75 -18.20 -9.21 15.24
C LEU A 75 -18.13 -8.24 14.05
N LEU A 76 -18.47 -8.72 12.86
CA LEU A 76 -18.52 -7.88 11.66
C LEU A 76 -19.57 -6.78 11.80
N ASP A 77 -20.78 -7.11 12.28
CA ASP A 77 -21.86 -6.14 12.51
C ASP A 77 -21.43 -5.04 13.48
N ARG A 78 -20.87 -5.40 14.65
CA ARG A 78 -20.37 -4.42 15.64
C ARG A 78 -19.29 -3.51 15.05
N TYR A 79 -18.36 -4.08 14.29
CA TYR A 79 -17.30 -3.32 13.65
C TYR A 79 -17.85 -2.37 12.57
N VAL A 80 -18.75 -2.86 11.70
CA VAL A 80 -19.33 -2.07 10.61
C VAL A 80 -20.19 -0.94 11.14
N ASP A 81 -20.97 -1.18 12.20
CA ASP A 81 -21.78 -0.12 12.83
C ASP A 81 -20.90 0.97 13.43
N ALA A 82 -19.78 0.61 14.07
CA ALA A 82 -18.78 1.57 14.53
C ALA A 82 -18.12 2.32 13.34
N LEU A 83 -17.70 1.61 12.29
CA LEU A 83 -17.11 2.20 11.09
C LEU A 83 -18.05 3.23 10.43
N VAL A 84 -19.34 2.92 10.32
CA VAL A 84 -20.36 3.82 9.77
C VAL A 84 -20.52 5.07 10.64
N LEU A 85 -20.48 4.92 11.97
CA LEU A 85 -20.51 6.06 12.87
C LEU A 85 -19.26 6.96 12.71
N ASP A 86 -18.09 6.34 12.58
CA ASP A 86 -16.81 7.05 12.39
C ASP A 86 -16.75 7.79 11.04
N LEU A 87 -17.21 7.14 9.96
CA LEU A 87 -17.37 7.76 8.64
C LEU A 87 -18.23 9.02 8.71
N LYS A 88 -19.36 8.95 9.41
CA LYS A 88 -20.26 10.11 9.59
C LYS A 88 -19.61 11.24 10.38
N ARG A 89 -18.79 10.93 11.38
CA ARG A 89 -18.05 11.95 12.16
C ARG A 89 -16.99 12.65 11.33
N HIS A 90 -16.22 11.90 10.55
CA HIS A 90 -15.26 12.50 9.62
C HIS A 90 -15.96 13.36 8.56
N ALA A 91 -17.04 12.85 7.97
CA ALA A 91 -17.85 13.62 7.02
C ALA A 91 -18.41 14.93 7.61
N ALA A 92 -18.67 14.99 8.91
CA ALA A 92 -19.17 16.18 9.57
C ALA A 92 -18.12 17.30 9.72
N THR A 93 -16.83 17.00 9.52
CA THR A 93 -15.78 18.03 9.55
C THR A 93 -15.65 18.70 8.16
N PRO A 94 -15.47 20.04 8.07
CA PRO A 94 -15.28 20.75 6.80
C PRO A 94 -14.18 20.15 5.92
N ARG A 95 -13.09 19.68 6.52
CA ARG A 95 -11.96 19.08 5.79
C ARG A 95 -12.36 17.93 4.88
N TRP A 96 -13.33 17.12 5.28
CA TRP A 96 -13.74 15.92 4.52
C TRP A 96 -15.11 16.07 3.88
N GLY A 97 -16.07 16.68 4.56
CA GLY A 97 -17.44 16.86 4.06
C GLY A 97 -17.53 17.79 2.85
N ASN A 98 -16.70 18.84 2.81
CA ASN A 98 -16.68 19.81 1.70
C ASN A 98 -15.69 19.43 0.59
N ALA A 99 -14.75 18.54 0.90
CA ALA A 99 -13.66 18.11 0.02
C ALA A 99 -14.12 17.07 -1.01
N ARG A 100 -13.34 16.89 -2.09
CA ARG A 100 -13.66 15.90 -3.14
C ARG A 100 -12.96 14.59 -2.86
N LEU A 101 -13.73 13.52 -2.71
CA LEU A 101 -13.22 12.17 -2.54
C LEU A 101 -12.92 11.55 -3.92
N ARG A 102 -11.63 11.36 -4.21
CA ARG A 102 -11.12 10.91 -5.53
C ARG A 102 -10.90 9.39 -5.62
N GLY A 103 -10.79 8.72 -4.49
CA GLY A 103 -10.56 7.28 -4.45
C GLY A 103 -10.79 6.69 -3.07
N ILE A 104 -11.30 5.46 -3.04
CA ILE A 104 -11.55 4.66 -1.84
C ILE A 104 -10.90 3.30 -2.02
N TYR A 105 -10.18 2.82 -1.02
CA TYR A 105 -9.61 1.49 -0.99
C TYR A 105 -10.09 0.74 0.26
N ILE A 106 -10.87 -0.33 0.06
CA ILE A 106 -11.42 -1.16 1.14
C ILE A 106 -10.56 -2.43 1.25
N GLY A 107 -9.71 -2.51 2.28
CA GLY A 107 -8.69 -3.54 2.40
C GLY A 107 -8.28 -3.86 3.83
N GLY A 108 -7.08 -4.41 4.02
CA GLY A 108 -6.51 -4.68 5.34
C GLY A 108 -6.26 -6.16 5.60
N GLY A 109 -7.07 -6.77 6.47
CA GLY A 109 -7.08 -8.23 6.63
C GLY A 109 -7.64 -8.85 5.36
N THR A 110 -8.92 -8.60 5.08
CA THR A 110 -9.42 -8.59 3.70
C THR A 110 -10.81 -7.93 3.61
N GLY A 111 -10.98 -6.99 2.68
CA GLY A 111 -12.27 -6.30 2.46
C GLY A 111 -13.38 -7.24 2.00
N SER A 112 -13.03 -8.27 1.23
CA SER A 112 -13.95 -9.30 0.74
C SER A 112 -14.63 -10.15 1.83
N LEU A 113 -14.28 -10.04 3.11
CA LEU A 113 -15.05 -10.71 4.19
C LEU A 113 -16.34 -9.99 4.56
N LEU A 114 -16.49 -8.72 4.17
CA LEU A 114 -17.73 -7.98 4.38
C LEU A 114 -18.87 -8.62 3.57
N GLU A 115 -19.92 -9.08 4.24
CA GLU A 115 -21.14 -9.54 3.58
C GLU A 115 -21.84 -8.40 2.82
N ILE A 116 -22.78 -8.75 1.94
CA ILE A 116 -23.50 -7.78 1.10
C ILE A 116 -24.12 -6.66 1.95
N ALA A 117 -24.78 -7.01 3.07
CA ALA A 117 -25.38 -6.03 3.98
C ALA A 117 -24.36 -5.06 4.60
N HIS A 118 -23.13 -5.52 4.87
CA HIS A 118 -22.07 -4.65 5.37
C HIS A 118 -21.57 -3.68 4.28
N LEU A 119 -21.34 -4.20 3.07
CA LEU A 119 -20.93 -3.39 1.93
C LEU A 119 -22.00 -2.33 1.62
N ASP A 120 -23.27 -2.71 1.61
CA ASP A 120 -24.39 -1.78 1.39
C ASP A 120 -24.41 -0.64 2.41
N LYS A 121 -24.29 -0.95 3.71
CA LYS A 121 -24.18 0.07 4.77
C LYS A 121 -23.03 1.05 4.53
N ILE A 122 -21.85 0.54 4.17
CA ILE A 122 -20.64 1.35 3.95
C ILE A 122 -20.80 2.21 2.69
N LEU A 123 -21.16 1.62 1.55
CA LEU A 123 -21.29 2.33 0.27
C LEU A 123 -22.42 3.37 0.32
N THR A 124 -23.53 3.05 0.97
CA THR A 124 -24.63 4.02 1.22
C THR A 124 -24.14 5.19 2.06
N THR A 125 -23.38 4.93 3.13
CA THR A 125 -22.81 6.00 3.96
C THR A 125 -21.84 6.87 3.17
N LEU A 126 -20.97 6.27 2.36
CA LEU A 126 -20.05 7.02 1.51
C LEU A 126 -20.79 7.94 0.54
N THR A 127 -21.81 7.42 -0.14
CA THR A 127 -22.60 8.16 -1.14
C THR A 127 -23.42 9.30 -0.52
N LEU A 128 -23.95 9.11 0.70
CA LEU A 128 -24.80 10.11 1.35
C LEU A 128 -24.01 11.24 2.01
N TYR A 129 -22.81 10.96 2.52
CA TYR A 129 -22.10 11.88 3.42
C TYR A 129 -20.81 12.47 2.83
N PHE A 130 -20.29 11.93 1.73
CA PHE A 130 -19.08 12.44 1.09
C PHE A 130 -19.34 12.86 -0.36
N ASN A 131 -18.59 13.86 -0.81
CA ASN A 131 -18.62 14.33 -2.20
C ASN A 131 -17.68 13.47 -3.08
N LEU A 132 -18.19 12.32 -3.53
CA LEU A 132 -17.48 11.43 -4.45
C LEU A 132 -17.43 12.06 -5.84
N THR A 133 -16.24 12.11 -6.44
CA THR A 133 -16.13 12.54 -7.84
C THR A 133 -16.69 11.50 -8.80
N THR A 134 -17.15 11.94 -9.97
CA THR A 134 -17.70 11.04 -11.01
C THR A 134 -16.73 9.96 -11.47
N ASP A 135 -15.43 10.23 -11.35
CA ASP A 135 -14.32 9.35 -11.73
C ASP A 135 -13.69 8.61 -10.54
N CYS A 136 -14.31 8.67 -9.35
CA CYS A 136 -13.79 8.09 -8.11
C CYS A 136 -13.55 6.58 -8.26
N GLU A 137 -12.31 6.14 -8.03
CA GLU A 137 -11.97 4.72 -8.00
C GLU A 137 -12.37 4.13 -6.65
N ILE A 138 -13.16 3.05 -6.64
CA ILE A 138 -13.53 2.34 -5.42
C ILE A 138 -13.04 0.91 -5.56
N THR A 139 -11.93 0.62 -4.85
CA THR A 139 -11.31 -0.70 -4.85
C THR A 139 -11.82 -1.54 -3.68
N LEU A 140 -12.26 -2.76 -3.98
CA LEU A 140 -12.43 -3.82 -2.97
C LEU A 140 -11.28 -4.81 -3.06
N GLU A 141 -10.49 -4.90 -1.99
CA GLU A 141 -9.46 -5.91 -1.83
C GLU A 141 -10.06 -7.23 -1.33
N GLY A 142 -9.58 -8.36 -1.85
CA GLY A 142 -10.12 -9.64 -1.44
C GLY A 142 -9.29 -10.88 -1.70
N ASN A 143 -9.78 -11.97 -1.12
CA ASN A 143 -9.37 -13.33 -1.44
C ASN A 143 -10.43 -13.99 -2.31
N ALA A 144 -10.00 -14.78 -3.28
CA ALA A 144 -10.89 -15.45 -4.24
C ALA A 144 -12.08 -16.18 -3.59
N LYS A 145 -11.84 -16.94 -2.52
CA LYS A 145 -12.88 -17.75 -1.85
C LYS A 145 -14.05 -16.96 -1.26
N ASP A 146 -13.90 -15.65 -1.08
CA ASP A 146 -14.89 -14.81 -0.43
C ASP A 146 -15.89 -14.19 -1.45
N PHE A 147 -15.69 -14.42 -2.75
CA PHE A 147 -16.60 -14.00 -3.83
C PHE A 147 -17.57 -15.12 -4.20
N THR A 148 -18.80 -15.03 -3.68
CA THR A 148 -19.93 -15.89 -4.11
C THR A 148 -20.61 -15.30 -5.34
N SER A 149 -21.38 -16.10 -6.09
CA SER A 149 -22.15 -15.61 -7.24
C SER A 149 -23.04 -14.42 -6.88
N GLU A 150 -23.78 -14.50 -5.79
CA GLU A 150 -24.64 -13.41 -5.30
C GLU A 150 -23.84 -12.14 -4.99
N LYS A 151 -22.70 -12.29 -4.30
CA LYS A 151 -21.85 -11.15 -3.94
C LYS A 151 -21.19 -10.51 -5.17
N THR A 152 -20.76 -11.32 -6.13
CA THR A 152 -20.17 -10.85 -7.39
C THR A 152 -21.19 -10.02 -8.19
N VAL A 153 -22.43 -10.50 -8.30
CA VAL A 153 -23.52 -9.75 -8.95
C VAL A 153 -23.81 -8.45 -8.19
N TYR A 154 -23.85 -8.48 -6.86
CA TYR A 154 -24.04 -7.27 -6.05
C TYR A 154 -22.93 -6.25 -6.31
N ILE A 155 -21.66 -6.66 -6.26
CA ILE A 155 -20.51 -5.77 -6.47
C ILE A 155 -20.56 -5.14 -7.85
N ALA A 156 -20.82 -5.93 -8.90
CA ALA A 156 -20.89 -5.44 -10.28
C ALA A 156 -22.02 -4.41 -10.51
N ASN A 157 -23.08 -4.46 -9.70
CA ASN A 157 -24.18 -3.48 -9.73
C ASN A 157 -24.03 -2.36 -8.70
N SER A 158 -22.91 -2.32 -7.96
CA SER A 158 -22.63 -1.29 -6.96
C SER A 158 -21.71 -0.19 -7.54
N ILE A 159 -21.33 0.78 -6.71
CA ILE A 159 -20.34 1.80 -7.08
C ILE A 159 -18.88 1.31 -7.02
N ILE A 160 -18.64 0.06 -6.58
CA ILE A 160 -17.32 -0.56 -6.64
C ILE A 160 -16.98 -0.80 -8.11
N ASN A 161 -15.86 -0.24 -8.55
CA ASN A 161 -15.44 -0.31 -9.96
C ASN A 161 -14.06 -0.94 -10.15
N ARG A 162 -13.43 -1.41 -9.07
CA ARG A 162 -12.12 -2.05 -9.10
C ARG A 162 -11.98 -3.13 -8.05
N ILE A 163 -11.32 -4.23 -8.41
CA ILE A 163 -11.02 -5.34 -7.51
C ILE A 163 -9.50 -5.51 -7.40
N SER A 164 -8.99 -5.70 -6.18
CA SER A 164 -7.62 -6.19 -5.95
C SER A 164 -7.66 -7.58 -5.36
N LEU A 165 -7.14 -8.57 -6.08
CA LEU A 165 -7.16 -9.97 -5.67
C LEU A 165 -5.75 -10.48 -5.36
N GLY A 166 -5.58 -10.97 -4.15
CA GLY A 166 -4.37 -11.67 -3.74
C GLY A 166 -4.29 -13.07 -4.33
N ALA A 167 -3.64 -13.23 -5.48
CA ALA A 167 -3.46 -14.54 -6.14
C ALA A 167 -2.17 -15.25 -5.69
N GLN A 168 -1.09 -14.48 -5.54
CA GLN A 168 0.26 -14.88 -5.16
C GLN A 168 0.96 -15.79 -6.19
N SER A 169 0.34 -16.90 -6.57
CA SER A 169 0.76 -17.83 -7.63
C SER A 169 -0.42 -18.72 -8.03
N PHE A 170 -0.39 -19.29 -9.23
CA PHE A 170 -1.32 -20.34 -9.66
C PHE A 170 -0.74 -21.76 -9.49
N GLN A 171 0.46 -21.88 -8.93
CA GLN A 171 1.11 -23.17 -8.68
C GLN A 171 0.79 -23.68 -7.27
N THR A 172 0.17 -24.86 -7.20
CA THR A 172 -0.39 -25.40 -5.94
C THR A 172 0.69 -25.68 -4.89
N GLU A 173 1.84 -26.17 -5.32
CA GLU A 173 3.03 -26.46 -4.53
C GLU A 173 3.66 -25.21 -3.92
N VAL A 174 3.70 -24.12 -4.68
CA VAL A 174 4.19 -22.81 -4.23
C VAL A 174 3.24 -22.24 -3.17
N LEU A 175 1.93 -22.20 -3.48
CA LEU A 175 0.89 -21.72 -2.55
C LEU A 175 0.87 -22.49 -1.23
N ARG A 176 1.02 -23.82 -1.27
CA ARG A 176 1.08 -24.67 -0.07
C ARG A 176 2.26 -24.30 0.84
N THR A 177 3.38 -23.96 0.23
CA THR A 177 4.62 -23.64 0.95
C THR A 177 4.46 -22.36 1.76
N VAL A 178 3.85 -21.31 1.17
CA VAL A 178 3.57 -20.04 1.88
C VAL A 178 2.27 -20.04 2.69
N GLY A 179 1.47 -21.11 2.58
CA GLY A 179 0.25 -21.30 3.37
C GLY A 179 -0.91 -20.42 2.90
N SER A 180 -1.11 -20.34 1.59
CA SER A 180 -2.22 -19.59 1.00
C SER A 180 -3.59 -20.07 1.53
N PRO A 181 -4.55 -19.16 1.77
CA PRO A 181 -5.88 -19.50 2.27
C PRO A 181 -6.84 -20.00 1.18
N HIS A 182 -6.38 -20.09 -0.07
CA HIS A 182 -7.15 -20.51 -1.25
C HIS A 182 -6.30 -21.39 -2.19
N LYS A 183 -6.96 -22.14 -3.08
CA LYS A 183 -6.34 -22.90 -4.16
C LYS A 183 -6.32 -22.08 -5.45
N ALA A 184 -5.34 -22.34 -6.33
CA ALA A 184 -5.21 -21.67 -7.62
C ALA A 184 -6.51 -21.66 -8.46
N GLN A 185 -7.19 -22.81 -8.54
CA GLN A 185 -8.45 -22.91 -9.29
C GLN A 185 -9.54 -21.99 -8.75
N GLN A 186 -9.60 -21.79 -7.42
CA GLN A 186 -10.59 -20.89 -6.83
C GLN A 186 -10.35 -19.44 -7.26
N THR A 187 -9.08 -19.04 -7.38
CA THR A 187 -8.70 -17.72 -7.91
C THR A 187 -9.13 -17.56 -9.37
N ILE A 188 -8.84 -18.55 -10.22
CA ILE A 188 -9.26 -18.57 -11.62
C ILE A 188 -10.78 -18.45 -11.74
N ASP A 189 -11.52 -19.27 -11.00
CA ASP A 189 -13.00 -19.29 -11.04
C ASP A 189 -13.59 -17.95 -10.57
N SER A 190 -13.01 -17.33 -9.54
CA SER A 190 -13.49 -16.06 -9.01
C SER A 190 -13.25 -14.91 -9.99
N ILE A 191 -12.10 -14.89 -10.66
CA ILE A 191 -11.79 -13.90 -11.69
C ILE A 191 -12.79 -14.01 -12.84
N ARG A 192 -13.02 -15.23 -13.35
CA ARG A 192 -14.01 -15.45 -14.42
C ARG A 192 -15.40 -15.00 -14.01
N MET A 193 -15.82 -15.33 -12.78
CA MET A 193 -17.11 -14.90 -12.25
C MET A 193 -17.25 -13.38 -12.18
N LEU A 194 -16.20 -12.67 -11.77
CA LEU A 194 -16.17 -11.20 -11.73
C LEU A 194 -16.22 -10.61 -13.15
N GLN A 195 -15.45 -11.18 -14.09
CA GLN A 195 -15.45 -10.76 -15.50
C GLN A 195 -16.81 -11.00 -16.17
N ASP A 196 -17.42 -12.16 -15.95
CA ASP A 196 -18.75 -12.52 -16.47
C ASP A 196 -19.85 -11.59 -15.92
N ALA A 197 -19.65 -11.05 -14.70
CA ALA A 197 -20.52 -10.04 -14.12
C ALA A 197 -20.25 -8.62 -14.64
N GLY A 198 -19.24 -8.41 -15.48
CA GLY A 198 -18.90 -7.13 -16.10
C GLY A 198 -17.83 -6.32 -15.36
N LEU A 199 -17.16 -6.88 -14.35
CA LEU A 199 -16.04 -6.20 -13.68
C LEU A 199 -14.75 -6.43 -14.46
N GLU A 200 -14.33 -5.43 -15.21
CA GLU A 200 -13.12 -5.50 -16.03
C GLU A 200 -11.84 -5.07 -15.31
N HIS A 201 -11.93 -4.16 -14.34
CA HIS A 201 -10.76 -3.62 -13.64
C HIS A 201 -10.37 -4.51 -12.45
N ILE A 202 -9.75 -5.63 -12.77
CA ILE A 202 -9.24 -6.59 -11.80
C ILE A 202 -7.71 -6.49 -11.76
N GLN A 203 -7.17 -6.05 -10.63
CA GLN A 203 -5.77 -6.16 -10.25
C GLN A 203 -5.52 -7.55 -9.66
N LEU A 204 -4.41 -8.17 -10.03
CA LEU A 204 -3.85 -9.31 -9.31
C LEU A 204 -2.55 -8.96 -8.59
N ASP A 205 -2.45 -9.39 -7.33
CA ASP A 205 -1.21 -9.40 -6.58
C ASP A 205 -0.53 -10.76 -6.74
N MET A 206 0.66 -10.76 -7.32
CA MET A 206 1.49 -11.94 -7.53
C MET A 206 2.81 -11.80 -6.74
N MET A 207 3.39 -12.92 -6.32
CA MET A 207 4.68 -12.92 -5.64
C MET A 207 5.65 -13.85 -6.37
N TYR A 208 6.93 -13.51 -6.37
CA TYR A 208 7.99 -14.35 -6.91
C TYR A 208 9.12 -14.53 -5.89
N ASN A 209 10.07 -15.45 -6.12
CA ASN A 209 11.08 -15.86 -5.12
C ASN A 209 10.52 -16.51 -3.83
N MET A 210 9.33 -17.12 -3.88
CA MET A 210 8.81 -17.91 -2.76
C MET A 210 9.65 -19.20 -2.56
N PRO A 211 9.69 -19.80 -1.36
CA PRO A 211 10.43 -21.04 -1.15
C PRO A 211 9.95 -22.17 -2.08
N GLY A 212 10.89 -22.78 -2.82
CA GLY A 212 10.59 -23.80 -3.82
C GLY A 212 10.07 -23.27 -5.17
N HIS A 213 9.98 -21.95 -5.35
CA HIS A 213 9.58 -21.33 -6.60
C HIS A 213 10.69 -21.48 -7.66
N THR A 214 10.31 -21.83 -8.89
CA THR A 214 11.24 -22.07 -10.00
C THR A 214 10.81 -21.26 -11.21
N LEU A 215 11.68 -21.13 -12.22
CA LEU A 215 11.34 -20.45 -13.47
C LEU A 215 10.17 -21.13 -14.20
N GLU A 216 10.07 -22.46 -14.14
CA GLU A 216 8.96 -23.21 -14.76
C GLU A 216 7.62 -22.91 -14.09
N HIS A 217 7.59 -22.77 -12.76
CA HIS A 217 6.39 -22.35 -12.04
C HIS A 217 5.95 -20.95 -12.47
N TRP A 218 6.92 -20.03 -12.59
CA TRP A 218 6.67 -18.65 -12.98
C TRP A 218 6.17 -18.54 -14.43
N GLU A 219 6.75 -19.32 -15.35
CA GLU A 219 6.26 -19.44 -16.73
C GLU A 219 4.81 -19.94 -16.79
N LYS A 220 4.44 -20.94 -15.99
CA LYS A 220 3.06 -21.45 -15.91
C LYS A 220 2.10 -20.42 -15.34
N ASP A 221 2.52 -19.62 -14.35
CA ASP A 221 1.72 -18.51 -13.83
C ASP A 221 1.42 -17.48 -14.92
N PHE A 222 2.40 -17.13 -15.77
CA PHE A 222 2.18 -16.21 -16.90
C PHE A 222 1.21 -16.74 -17.95
N LYS A 223 1.22 -18.05 -18.22
CA LYS A 223 0.23 -18.68 -19.13
C LYS A 223 -1.19 -18.47 -18.61
N VAL A 224 -1.41 -18.70 -17.31
CA VAL A 224 -2.72 -18.47 -16.66
C VAL A 224 -3.11 -16.99 -16.69
N LEU A 225 -2.18 -16.08 -16.40
CA LEU A 225 -2.42 -14.64 -16.46
C LEU A 225 -2.86 -14.18 -17.85
N HIS A 226 -2.19 -14.69 -18.90
CA HIS A 226 -2.53 -14.40 -20.29
C HIS A 226 -3.93 -14.92 -20.65
N GLU A 227 -4.25 -16.18 -20.30
CA GLU A 227 -5.57 -16.78 -20.53
C GLU A 227 -6.71 -16.03 -19.83
N LEU A 228 -6.44 -15.46 -18.66
CA LEU A 228 -7.41 -14.68 -17.89
C LEU A 228 -7.59 -13.25 -18.41
N GLY A 229 -6.72 -12.75 -19.31
CA GLY A 229 -6.82 -11.38 -19.83
C GLY A 229 -6.73 -10.31 -18.75
N ILE A 230 -5.90 -10.53 -17.72
CA ILE A 230 -5.70 -9.58 -16.62
C ILE A 230 -5.12 -8.27 -17.15
N LYS A 231 -5.65 -7.14 -16.68
CA LYS A 231 -5.29 -5.80 -17.18
C LYS A 231 -4.39 -5.01 -16.23
N HIS A 232 -4.27 -5.46 -14.98
CA HIS A 232 -3.41 -4.85 -13.98
C HIS A 232 -2.76 -5.93 -13.10
N LEU A 233 -1.45 -5.85 -12.96
CA LEU A 233 -0.62 -6.79 -12.22
C LEU A 233 0.28 -6.02 -11.26
N THR A 234 0.24 -6.40 -9.99
CA THR A 234 1.22 -5.97 -9.00
C THR A 234 2.07 -7.18 -8.60
N THR A 235 3.40 -7.00 -8.59
CA THR A 235 4.33 -8.11 -8.32
C THR A 235 5.24 -7.80 -7.14
N TYR A 236 5.26 -8.68 -6.14
CA TYR A 236 6.12 -8.50 -4.97
C TYR A 236 7.27 -9.49 -4.96
N LEU A 237 8.48 -8.98 -4.75
CA LEU A 237 9.61 -9.85 -4.40
C LEU A 237 9.35 -10.43 -3.01
N TYR A 238 9.15 -11.75 -2.94
CA TYR A 238 8.92 -12.43 -1.68
C TYR A 238 10.15 -12.36 -0.78
N ARG A 239 9.93 -11.86 0.44
CA ARG A 239 10.93 -11.68 1.48
C ARG A 239 10.40 -12.20 2.79
N ILE A 240 11.31 -12.63 3.66
CA ILE A 240 10.95 -13.09 5.00
C ILE A 240 10.94 -11.88 5.93
N THR A 241 9.76 -11.49 6.39
CA THR A 241 9.63 -10.48 7.44
C THR A 241 9.93 -11.11 8.81
N PRO A 242 10.77 -10.49 9.65
CA PRO A 242 11.02 -10.95 11.01
C PRO A 242 9.74 -11.10 11.84
N GLY A 243 9.69 -12.13 12.69
CA GLY A 243 8.55 -12.41 13.57
C GLY A 243 7.39 -13.17 12.92
N THR A 244 7.46 -13.44 11.61
CA THR A 244 6.42 -14.20 10.91
C THR A 244 6.52 -15.71 11.17
N ARG A 245 5.40 -16.43 11.01
CA ARG A 245 5.39 -17.90 11.11
C ARG A 245 6.31 -18.55 10.07
N GLN A 246 6.44 -17.96 8.89
CA GLN A 246 7.34 -18.45 7.86
C GLN A 246 8.80 -18.41 8.31
N GLU A 247 9.24 -17.31 8.94
CA GLU A 247 10.60 -17.20 9.46
C GLU A 247 10.93 -18.34 10.42
N ALA A 248 10.03 -18.67 11.35
CA ALA A 248 10.21 -19.77 12.29
C ALA A 248 10.28 -21.14 11.59
N LEU A 249 9.51 -21.35 10.51
CA LEU A 249 9.54 -22.58 9.73
C LEU A 249 10.85 -22.74 8.96
N ILE A 250 11.41 -21.65 8.43
CA ILE A 250 12.70 -21.65 7.74
C ILE A 250 13.84 -21.90 8.74
N LYS A 251 13.84 -21.18 9.87
CA LYS A 251 14.83 -21.36 10.95
C LYS A 251 14.86 -22.78 11.52
N SER A 252 13.72 -23.47 11.53
CA SER A 252 13.62 -24.87 11.97
C SER A 252 13.86 -25.92 10.87
N GLY A 253 14.22 -25.50 9.65
CA GLY A 253 14.50 -26.39 8.51
C GLY A 253 13.25 -27.07 7.92
N LYS A 254 12.04 -26.66 8.32
CA LYS A 254 10.77 -27.23 7.82
C LYS A 254 10.38 -26.66 6.46
N VAL A 255 10.90 -25.48 6.11
CA VAL A 255 10.71 -24.83 4.81
C VAL A 255 12.08 -24.37 4.33
N ALA A 256 12.34 -24.48 3.02
CA ALA A 256 13.58 -24.01 2.42
C ALA A 256 13.75 -22.48 2.59
N PRO A 257 14.99 -21.97 2.69
CA PRO A 257 15.23 -20.53 2.61
C PRO A 257 14.81 -19.97 1.24
N VAL A 258 14.52 -18.67 1.21
CA VAL A 258 14.32 -17.92 -0.04
C VAL A 258 15.67 -17.68 -0.73
N ALA A 259 15.68 -17.53 -2.04
CA ALA A 259 16.92 -17.17 -2.73
C ALA A 259 17.31 -15.72 -2.41
N ASP A 260 18.60 -15.43 -2.47
CA ASP A 260 19.11 -14.06 -2.34
C ASP A 260 18.52 -13.17 -3.43
N ALA A 261 18.15 -11.94 -3.09
CA ALA A 261 17.53 -10.98 -4.01
C ALA A 261 18.42 -10.63 -5.22
N GLU A 262 19.73 -10.84 -5.10
CA GLU A 262 20.73 -10.64 -6.16
C GLU A 262 21.08 -11.91 -6.93
N SER A 263 20.51 -13.06 -6.55
CA SER A 263 20.77 -14.33 -7.23
C SER A 263 20.32 -14.31 -8.69
N LEU A 264 20.95 -15.15 -9.52
CA LEU A 264 20.57 -15.31 -10.93
C LEU A 264 19.10 -15.71 -11.07
N LEU A 265 18.59 -16.60 -10.22
CA LEU A 265 17.19 -17.00 -10.21
C LEU A 265 16.23 -15.81 -10.10
N VAL A 266 16.50 -14.89 -9.17
CA VAL A 266 15.63 -13.71 -8.95
C VAL A 266 15.72 -12.74 -10.13
N LYS A 267 16.91 -12.57 -10.70
CA LYS A 267 17.12 -11.74 -11.91
C LYS A 267 16.39 -12.32 -13.12
N ASP A 268 16.47 -13.63 -13.34
CA ASP A 268 15.77 -14.34 -14.41
C ASP A 268 14.24 -14.21 -14.24
N MET A 269 13.71 -14.35 -13.02
CA MET A 269 12.27 -14.13 -12.73
C MET A 269 11.82 -12.69 -13.03
N GLN A 270 12.66 -11.69 -12.76
CA GLN A 270 12.38 -10.29 -13.09
C GLN A 270 12.41 -10.04 -14.60
N GLU A 271 13.36 -10.64 -15.32
CA GLU A 271 13.43 -10.55 -16.78
C GLU A 271 12.20 -11.19 -17.44
N MET A 272 11.78 -12.38 -16.98
CA MET A 272 10.56 -13.03 -17.45
C MET A 272 9.31 -12.17 -17.21
N LEU A 273 9.22 -11.49 -16.07
CA LEU A 273 8.12 -10.56 -15.77
C LEU A 273 8.11 -9.35 -16.73
N CYS A 274 9.27 -8.74 -16.97
CA CYS A 274 9.40 -7.63 -17.91
C CYS A 274 8.98 -8.06 -19.33
N GLN A 275 9.42 -9.24 -19.77
CA GLN A 275 9.06 -9.80 -21.08
C GLN A 275 7.55 -10.05 -21.18
N PHE A 276 6.96 -10.72 -20.18
CA PHE A 276 5.51 -10.95 -20.13
C PHE A 276 4.73 -9.63 -20.18
N ALA A 277 5.13 -8.61 -19.40
CA ALA A 277 4.43 -7.33 -19.38
C ALA A 277 4.42 -6.67 -20.77
N VAL A 278 5.57 -6.68 -21.47
CA VAL A 278 5.67 -6.14 -22.84
C VAL A 278 4.77 -6.92 -23.81
N GLU A 279 4.78 -8.25 -23.75
CA GLU A 279 3.93 -9.10 -24.60
C GLU A 279 2.44 -8.91 -24.32
N ALA A 280 2.07 -8.69 -23.06
CA ALA A 280 0.71 -8.39 -22.64
C ALA A 280 0.28 -6.94 -22.95
N GLY A 281 1.15 -6.09 -23.50
CA GLY A 281 0.88 -4.68 -23.75
C GLY A 281 0.82 -3.81 -22.49
N MET A 282 1.29 -4.34 -21.36
CA MET A 282 1.35 -3.63 -20.09
C MET A 282 2.63 -2.78 -20.00
N HIS A 283 2.52 -1.67 -19.30
CA HIS A 283 3.67 -0.83 -18.97
C HIS A 283 3.85 -0.79 -17.45
N ASN A 284 5.11 -0.77 -17.02
CA ASN A 284 5.48 -0.60 -15.62
C ASN A 284 5.38 0.88 -15.24
N TYR A 285 4.17 1.33 -14.89
CA TYR A 285 3.86 2.75 -14.63
C TYR A 285 4.32 3.22 -13.25
N MET A 286 4.45 2.27 -12.32
CA MET A 286 4.92 2.48 -10.96
C MET A 286 5.74 1.24 -10.56
N HIS A 287 6.72 1.40 -9.67
CA HIS A 287 7.55 0.30 -9.19
C HIS A 287 6.69 -0.88 -8.77
N GLU A 288 6.98 -2.07 -9.33
CA GLU A 288 6.24 -3.31 -9.09
C GLU A 288 4.78 -3.34 -9.62
N HIS A 289 4.27 -2.28 -10.23
CA HIS A 289 2.92 -2.21 -10.81
C HIS A 289 2.95 -2.09 -12.34
N TYR A 290 2.24 -3.00 -13.00
CA TYR A 290 2.13 -3.10 -14.46
C TYR A 290 0.66 -3.02 -14.86
N ALA A 291 0.33 -2.15 -15.81
CA ALA A 291 -1.06 -1.98 -16.27
C ALA A 291 -1.13 -1.85 -17.79
N LEU A 292 -2.26 -2.25 -18.37
CA LEU A 292 -2.70 -1.66 -19.64
C LEU A 292 -3.01 -0.16 -19.43
N PRO A 293 -2.80 0.70 -20.44
CA PRO A 293 -3.20 2.10 -20.36
C PRO A 293 -4.67 2.25 -19.96
N GLY A 294 -4.94 3.06 -18.92
CA GLY A 294 -6.28 3.28 -18.38
C GLY A 294 -6.69 2.33 -17.25
N PHE A 295 -5.87 1.32 -16.91
CA PHE A 295 -6.09 0.38 -15.81
C PHE A 295 -5.12 0.59 -14.63
N GLU A 296 -4.38 1.71 -14.62
CA GLU A 296 -3.55 2.12 -13.49
C GLU A 296 -4.41 2.44 -12.26
N SER A 297 -3.89 2.21 -11.05
CA SER A 297 -4.61 2.60 -9.83
C SER A 297 -4.66 4.11 -9.67
N LYS A 298 -5.85 4.69 -9.73
CA LYS A 298 -6.08 6.11 -9.41
C LYS A 298 -5.83 6.38 -7.93
N TYR A 299 -6.15 5.44 -7.04
CA TYR A 299 -5.86 5.57 -5.61
C TYR A 299 -4.37 5.79 -5.36
N ASN A 300 -3.49 4.98 -5.98
CA ASN A 300 -2.05 5.14 -5.88
C ASN A 300 -1.58 6.45 -6.54
N HIS A 301 -2.19 6.87 -7.64
CA HIS A 301 -1.88 8.14 -8.29
C HIS A 301 -2.11 9.33 -7.34
N TRP A 302 -3.29 9.43 -6.73
CA TRP A 302 -3.61 10.50 -5.80
C TRP A 302 -2.71 10.49 -4.56
N THR A 303 -2.49 9.33 -3.95
CA THR A 303 -1.71 9.20 -2.71
C THR A 303 -0.21 9.41 -2.88
N MET A 304 0.36 8.95 -4.00
CA MET A 304 1.80 8.87 -4.19
C MET A 304 2.33 9.89 -5.21
N LYS A 305 1.63 10.08 -6.34
CA LYS A 305 2.08 11.00 -7.39
C LYS A 305 1.69 12.45 -7.08
N GLU A 306 0.41 12.66 -6.78
CA GLU A 306 -0.13 13.98 -6.42
C GLU A 306 0.02 14.30 -4.93
N CYS A 307 0.37 13.31 -4.10
CA CYS A 307 0.61 13.45 -2.66
C CYS A 307 -0.53 14.15 -1.90
N VAL A 308 -1.79 13.89 -2.28
CA VAL A 308 -2.96 14.48 -1.61
C VAL A 308 -3.17 13.90 -0.21
N ASP A 309 -4.06 14.51 0.56
CA ASP A 309 -4.46 13.97 1.87
C ASP A 309 -5.09 12.57 1.70
N ALA A 310 -4.79 11.67 2.64
CA ALA A 310 -5.33 10.32 2.69
C ALA A 310 -5.92 10.07 4.08
N LEU A 311 -7.22 9.79 4.14
CA LEU A 311 -7.94 9.48 5.38
C LEU A 311 -8.05 7.97 5.56
N GLY A 312 -7.34 7.43 6.54
CA GLY A 312 -7.45 6.05 6.99
C GLY A 312 -8.47 5.91 8.11
N ILE A 313 -9.42 4.99 7.96
CA ILE A 313 -10.50 4.71 8.92
C ILE A 313 -10.52 3.22 9.27
N GLY A 314 -10.78 2.91 10.52
CA GLY A 314 -10.82 1.54 11.04
C GLY A 314 -9.51 1.09 11.70
N PRO A 315 -9.53 -0.03 12.44
CA PRO A 315 -8.39 -0.48 13.23
C PRO A 315 -7.13 -0.70 12.37
N GLY A 316 -5.99 -0.21 12.86
CA GLY A 316 -4.70 -0.31 12.18
C GLY A 316 -4.55 0.55 10.92
N ALA A 317 -5.55 1.36 10.55
CA ALA A 317 -5.44 2.28 9.42
C ALA A 317 -4.43 3.40 9.70
N TYR A 318 -3.79 3.88 8.64
CA TYR A 318 -2.95 5.08 8.68
C TYR A 318 -3.52 6.15 7.75
N SER A 319 -3.41 7.39 8.18
CA SER A 319 -3.78 8.58 7.43
C SER A 319 -2.54 9.44 7.16
N PHE A 320 -2.58 10.24 6.10
CA PHE A 320 -1.68 11.37 5.89
C PHE A 320 -2.56 12.62 5.72
N ILE A 321 -2.58 13.49 6.72
CA ILE A 321 -3.51 14.61 6.80
C ILE A 321 -2.69 15.86 7.13
N ASN A 322 -2.79 16.89 6.30
CA ASN A 322 -2.16 18.19 6.53
C ASN A 322 -0.67 18.07 6.90
N GLN A 323 0.08 17.36 6.06
CA GLN A 323 1.51 17.11 6.25
C GLN A 323 1.85 16.34 7.54
N ARG A 324 0.95 15.50 8.04
CA ARG A 324 1.22 14.64 9.20
C ARG A 324 0.66 13.26 8.98
N ARG A 325 1.44 12.23 9.31
CA ARG A 325 0.92 10.86 9.37
C ARG A 325 0.28 10.62 10.75
N THR A 326 -0.81 9.88 10.77
CA THR A 326 -1.43 9.38 12.00
C THR A 326 -1.91 7.95 11.83
N GLY A 327 -1.95 7.17 12.91
CA GLY A 327 -2.39 5.78 12.91
C GLY A 327 -3.48 5.51 13.95
N ILE A 328 -4.37 4.58 13.62
CA ILE A 328 -5.45 4.09 14.49
C ILE A 328 -4.98 2.80 15.19
N SER A 329 -5.49 2.56 16.40
CA SER A 329 -5.14 1.41 17.21
C SER A 329 -5.31 0.07 16.45
N LYS A 330 -4.36 -0.85 16.64
CA LYS A 330 -4.42 -2.25 16.18
C LYS A 330 -5.24 -3.14 17.12
N ASN A 331 -6.19 -2.57 17.86
CA ASN A 331 -7.10 -3.30 18.74
C ASN A 331 -8.53 -2.93 18.36
N VAL A 332 -9.29 -3.92 17.87
CA VAL A 332 -10.61 -3.67 17.29
C VAL A 332 -11.61 -3.20 18.34
N ASP A 333 -11.64 -3.79 19.53
CA ASP A 333 -12.55 -3.36 20.60
C ASP A 333 -12.20 -1.95 21.11
N ARG A 334 -10.91 -1.60 21.22
CA ARG A 334 -10.48 -0.24 21.57
C ARG A 334 -10.98 0.78 20.55
N TYR A 335 -10.86 0.48 19.26
CA TYR A 335 -11.40 1.33 18.20
C TYR A 335 -12.92 1.48 18.32
N ILE A 336 -13.66 0.37 18.42
CA ILE A 336 -15.13 0.39 18.55
C ILE A 336 -15.55 1.24 19.75
N ASN A 337 -14.91 1.04 20.91
CA ASN A 337 -15.24 1.80 22.13
C ASN A 337 -14.96 3.29 21.97
N ALA A 338 -13.81 3.67 21.41
CA ALA A 338 -13.47 5.08 21.17
C ALA A 338 -14.50 5.75 20.26
N VAL A 339 -14.87 5.08 19.16
CA VAL A 339 -15.93 5.56 18.27
C VAL A 339 -17.25 5.66 19.02
N GLN A 340 -17.69 4.66 19.77
CA GLN A 340 -18.98 4.73 20.48
C GLN A 340 -19.03 5.86 21.51
N ASN A 341 -17.92 6.13 22.21
CA ASN A 341 -17.84 7.14 23.26
C ASN A 341 -17.73 8.58 22.76
N GLY A 342 -17.33 8.80 21.49
CA GLY A 342 -17.03 10.16 21.02
C GLY A 342 -15.54 10.52 21.11
N ASP A 343 -14.69 9.56 21.48
CA ASP A 343 -13.27 9.79 21.67
C ASP A 343 -12.54 9.84 20.31
N ASN A 344 -11.36 10.45 20.31
CA ASN A 344 -10.47 10.43 19.15
C ASN A 344 -9.97 9.01 18.84
N THR A 345 -9.93 8.65 17.56
CA THR A 345 -9.47 7.33 17.08
C THR A 345 -7.98 7.31 16.73
N PHE A 346 -7.35 8.48 16.55
CA PHE A 346 -5.93 8.61 16.23
C PHE A 346 -5.05 8.36 17.46
N THR A 347 -4.33 7.24 17.46
CA THR A 347 -3.50 6.79 18.60
C THR A 347 -2.00 6.93 18.38
N THR A 348 -1.55 7.18 17.15
CA THR A 348 -0.13 7.45 16.85
C THR A 348 0.00 8.60 15.87
N ALA A 349 1.15 9.29 15.88
CA ALA A 349 1.41 10.41 14.99
C ALA A 349 2.89 10.50 14.60
N SER A 350 3.17 11.08 13.43
CA SER A 350 4.50 11.57 13.07
C SER A 350 4.68 13.03 13.48
N ILE A 351 5.90 13.54 13.32
CA ILE A 351 6.12 14.98 13.23
C ILE A 351 5.27 15.59 12.09
N GLN A 352 4.97 16.88 12.18
CA GLN A 352 4.48 17.62 11.00
C GLN A 352 5.64 17.81 10.05
N LEU A 353 5.41 17.62 8.75
CA LEU A 353 6.45 17.89 7.78
C LEU A 353 6.69 19.39 7.70
N THR A 354 7.96 19.76 7.78
CA THR A 354 8.41 21.08 7.36
C THR A 354 8.28 21.20 5.84
N PRO A 355 8.32 22.41 5.26
CA PRO A 355 8.36 22.57 3.81
C PRO A 355 9.47 21.75 3.13
N GLN A 356 10.63 21.61 3.79
CA GLN A 356 11.73 20.79 3.28
C GLN A 356 11.38 19.29 3.23
N LEU A 357 10.86 18.74 4.34
CA LEU A 357 10.44 17.34 4.42
C LEU A 357 9.31 17.03 3.45
N SER A 358 8.40 17.98 3.23
CA SER A 358 7.31 17.85 2.25
C SER A 358 7.84 17.75 0.81
N ARG A 359 8.86 18.56 0.46
CA ARG A 359 9.54 18.49 -0.84
C ARG A 359 10.29 17.17 -1.03
N GLN A 360 11.06 16.75 -0.02
CA GLN A 360 11.76 15.45 -0.03
C GLN A 360 10.78 14.30 -0.20
N ARG A 361 9.68 14.32 0.56
CA ARG A 361 8.60 13.34 0.46
C ARG A 361 8.07 13.20 -0.96
N TYR A 362 7.81 14.32 -1.63
CA TYR A 362 7.35 14.32 -3.02
C TYR A 362 8.39 13.70 -3.96
N MET A 363 9.66 14.07 -3.84
CA MET A 363 10.73 13.49 -4.65
C MET A 363 10.78 11.97 -4.48
N ILE A 364 10.79 11.50 -3.23
CA ILE A 364 10.83 10.07 -2.90
C ILE A 364 9.62 9.34 -3.51
N PHE A 365 8.41 9.86 -3.35
CA PHE A 365 7.20 9.16 -3.79
C PHE A 365 7.02 9.20 -5.31
N ASN A 366 7.40 10.29 -5.98
CA ASN A 366 7.34 10.38 -7.44
C ASN A 366 8.39 9.49 -8.11
N LEU A 367 9.53 9.21 -7.47
CA LEU A 367 10.49 8.22 -7.98
C LEU A 367 9.90 6.82 -8.11
N LEU A 368 8.84 6.46 -7.36
CA LEU A 368 8.11 5.20 -7.58
C LEU A 368 7.50 5.14 -8.99
N TYR A 369 7.15 6.28 -9.59
CA TYR A 369 6.67 6.39 -10.97
C TYR A 369 7.81 6.56 -11.98
N TYR A 370 9.06 6.44 -11.53
CA TYR A 370 10.27 6.67 -12.30
C TYR A 370 10.39 8.07 -12.90
N GLN A 371 9.54 9.02 -12.49
CA GLN A 371 9.50 10.36 -13.04
C GLN A 371 9.09 11.39 -12.01
N ILE A 372 9.54 12.63 -12.19
CA ILE A 372 9.21 13.77 -11.34
C ILE A 372 8.67 14.87 -12.24
N ASN A 373 7.40 15.22 -12.02
CA ASN A 373 6.75 16.30 -12.75
C ASN A 373 7.17 17.66 -12.17
N LYS A 374 7.90 18.46 -12.95
CA LYS A 374 8.43 19.76 -12.51
C LYS A 374 7.35 20.82 -12.37
N ALA A 375 6.32 20.77 -13.22
CA ALA A 375 5.21 21.73 -13.17
C ALA A 375 4.35 21.54 -11.92
N HIS A 376 4.05 20.27 -11.57
CA HIS A 376 3.37 19.95 -10.32
C HIS A 376 4.23 20.40 -9.12
N TYR A 377 5.54 20.11 -9.13
CA TYR A 377 6.44 20.56 -8.06
C TYR A 377 6.41 22.08 -7.88
N ARG A 378 6.58 22.84 -8.97
CA ARG A 378 6.52 24.30 -8.95
C ARG A 378 5.18 24.82 -8.44
N LYS A 379 4.08 24.18 -8.85
CA LYS A 379 2.73 24.55 -8.38
C LYS A 379 2.58 24.33 -6.87
N ALA A 380 3.16 23.27 -6.32
CA ALA A 380 3.04 22.93 -4.90
C ALA A 380 3.93 23.80 -3.99
N TRP A 381 5.16 24.14 -4.40
CA TRP A 381 6.13 24.84 -3.53
C TRP A 381 6.63 26.20 -4.03
N GLY A 382 6.30 26.60 -5.27
CA GLY A 382 6.74 27.86 -5.86
C GLY A 382 8.22 27.89 -6.28
N THR A 383 8.95 26.78 -6.14
CA THR A 383 10.37 26.62 -6.47
C THR A 383 10.61 25.52 -7.50
N GLU A 384 11.81 25.46 -8.07
CA GLU A 384 12.21 24.33 -8.93
C GLU A 384 12.86 23.20 -8.13
N CYS A 385 12.45 21.95 -8.37
CA CYS A 385 13.08 20.78 -7.75
C CYS A 385 14.59 20.70 -8.04
N ARG A 386 15.02 21.14 -9.23
CA ARG A 386 16.44 21.18 -9.63
C ARG A 386 17.25 22.23 -8.88
N GLU A 387 16.62 23.26 -8.33
CA GLU A 387 17.27 24.24 -7.48
C GLU A 387 17.33 23.73 -6.04
N ASP A 388 16.20 23.24 -5.52
CA ASP A 388 16.09 22.72 -4.15
C ASP A 388 16.99 21.50 -3.90
N PHE A 389 17.19 20.64 -4.92
CA PHE A 389 17.99 19.41 -4.82
C PHE A 389 19.13 19.37 -5.84
N LYS A 390 19.73 20.53 -6.12
CA LYS A 390 20.74 20.72 -7.18
C LYS A 390 21.88 19.70 -7.14
N ILE A 391 22.47 19.47 -5.97
CA ILE A 391 23.62 18.56 -5.82
C ILE A 391 23.20 17.12 -6.15
N ILE A 392 22.11 16.65 -5.54
CA ILE A 392 21.58 15.29 -5.73
C ILE A 392 21.24 15.06 -7.21
N ILE A 393 20.42 15.94 -7.81
CA ILE A 393 19.94 15.76 -9.19
C ILE A 393 21.10 15.83 -10.19
N ASN A 394 22.03 16.78 -10.04
CA ASN A 394 23.16 16.87 -10.96
C ASN A 394 24.05 15.62 -10.88
N ASN A 395 24.31 15.09 -9.69
CA ASN A 395 25.08 13.86 -9.53
C ASN A 395 24.36 12.66 -10.16
N LEU A 396 23.04 12.53 -9.96
CA LEU A 396 22.24 11.47 -10.58
C LEU A 396 22.24 11.54 -12.11
N ILE A 397 22.26 12.75 -12.68
CA ILE A 397 22.37 12.95 -14.14
C ILE A 397 23.78 12.60 -14.62
N LEU A 398 24.82 13.08 -13.94
CA LEU A 398 26.22 12.78 -14.27
C LEU A 398 26.51 11.27 -14.25
N ASP A 399 25.90 10.56 -13.29
CA ASP A 399 26.04 9.11 -13.14
C ASP A 399 25.12 8.28 -14.05
N ASP A 400 24.37 8.91 -14.95
CA ASP A 400 23.40 8.27 -15.87
C ASP A 400 22.28 7.48 -15.13
N PHE A 401 21.90 7.92 -13.93
CA PHE A 401 20.72 7.39 -13.24
C PHE A 401 19.44 8.14 -13.59
N MET A 402 19.55 9.41 -13.97
CA MET A 402 18.43 10.28 -14.24
C MET A 402 18.69 11.11 -15.50
N GLN A 403 17.63 11.45 -16.22
CA GLN A 403 17.66 12.34 -17.37
C GLN A 403 16.63 13.46 -17.19
N ASP A 404 16.89 14.59 -17.86
CA ASP A 404 16.06 15.78 -17.84
C ASP A 404 15.66 16.12 -19.28
N ASN A 405 14.37 16.04 -19.61
CA ASN A 405 13.84 16.41 -20.94
C ASN A 405 13.28 17.85 -21.00
N GLY A 406 13.51 18.66 -19.96
CA GLY A 406 12.96 19.99 -19.79
C GLY A 406 11.70 20.03 -18.93
N THR A 407 10.75 19.13 -19.15
CA THR A 407 9.44 19.13 -18.44
C THR A 407 9.42 18.20 -17.23
N GLU A 408 10.13 17.08 -17.31
CA GLU A 408 10.18 16.05 -16.29
C GLU A 408 11.63 15.60 -16.06
N LEU A 409 11.90 15.12 -14.84
CA LEU A 409 13.07 14.29 -14.58
C LEU A 409 12.62 12.83 -14.64
N PHE A 410 13.34 11.94 -15.31
CA PHE A 410 12.99 10.53 -15.38
C PHE A 410 14.20 9.64 -15.14
N LEU A 411 13.97 8.47 -14.55
CA LEU A 411 15.02 7.48 -14.32
C LEU A 411 15.35 6.73 -15.61
N THR A 412 16.64 6.60 -15.89
CA THR A 412 17.14 5.72 -16.96
C THR A 412 16.93 4.25 -16.59
N THR A 413 17.14 3.31 -17.51
CA THR A 413 17.13 1.87 -17.19
C THR A 413 18.05 1.55 -16.01
N LYS A 414 19.25 2.15 -15.99
CA LYS A 414 20.21 2.05 -14.88
C LYS A 414 19.65 2.66 -13.60
N GLY A 415 18.98 3.82 -13.69
CA GLY A 415 18.25 4.46 -12.60
C GLY A 415 17.21 3.56 -11.97
N LYS A 416 16.37 2.91 -12.77
CA LYS A 416 15.32 2.00 -12.30
C LYS A 416 15.90 0.82 -11.50
N MET A 417 17.05 0.29 -11.90
CA MET A 417 17.73 -0.80 -11.16
C MET A 417 18.19 -0.37 -9.77
N TRP A 418 18.53 0.91 -9.59
CA TRP A 418 19.00 1.49 -8.32
C TRP A 418 17.96 2.39 -7.66
N LEU A 419 16.69 2.28 -8.06
CA LEU A 419 15.58 3.14 -7.64
C LEU A 419 15.59 3.40 -6.12
N GLN A 420 15.71 2.33 -5.34
CA GLN A 420 15.57 2.39 -3.90
C GLN A 420 16.76 3.10 -3.23
N ASN A 421 17.99 2.91 -3.72
CA ASN A 421 19.13 3.72 -3.30
C ASN A 421 18.96 5.20 -3.69
N ILE A 422 18.45 5.48 -4.90
CA ILE A 422 18.21 6.85 -5.36
C ILE A 422 17.17 7.54 -4.48
N MET A 423 16.13 6.84 -4.03
CA MET A 423 15.15 7.38 -3.07
C MET A 423 15.81 7.82 -1.76
N LEU A 424 16.81 7.06 -1.28
CA LEU A 424 17.55 7.40 -0.06
C LEU A 424 18.42 8.66 -0.19
N GLU A 425 18.83 9.06 -1.40
CA GLU A 425 19.55 10.33 -1.63
C GLU A 425 18.73 11.54 -1.20
N PHE A 426 17.40 11.44 -1.24
CA PHE A 426 16.47 12.50 -0.87
C PHE A 426 16.06 12.46 0.60
N PHE A 427 16.57 11.52 1.39
CA PHE A 427 16.28 11.48 2.82
C PHE A 427 16.94 12.65 3.52
N ASP A 428 16.19 13.30 4.41
CA ASP A 428 16.74 14.31 5.30
C ASP A 428 17.86 13.77 6.19
N ASP A 429 18.88 14.59 6.42
CA ASP A 429 20.03 14.18 7.21
C ASP A 429 19.67 13.85 8.66
N SER A 430 18.62 14.47 9.21
CA SER A 430 18.12 14.17 10.56
C SER A 430 17.53 12.77 10.72
N MET A 431 17.26 12.07 9.62
CA MET A 431 16.69 10.73 9.63
C MET A 431 17.76 9.65 9.77
N TRP A 432 19.03 9.93 9.48
CA TRP A 432 20.13 8.97 9.60
C TRP A 432 20.63 8.86 11.04
N ASP A 433 21.16 7.69 11.41
CA ASP A 433 21.67 7.38 12.75
C ASP A 433 20.65 7.67 13.88
N ASN A 434 19.35 7.62 13.55
CA ASN A 434 18.28 8.00 14.46
C ASN A 434 17.96 6.87 15.47
N SER A 435 18.76 6.78 16.53
CA SER A 435 18.55 5.79 17.60
C SER A 435 17.24 5.99 18.38
N GLN A 436 16.56 7.14 18.26
CA GLN A 436 15.26 7.36 18.89
C GLN A 436 14.16 6.60 18.15
N ALA A 437 14.22 6.56 16.81
CA ALA A 437 13.32 5.80 15.95
C ALA A 437 13.24 4.32 16.37
N LEU A 438 14.39 3.70 16.65
CA LEU A 438 14.47 2.31 17.12
C LEU A 438 13.69 2.08 18.43
N ARG A 439 13.62 3.08 19.31
CA ARG A 439 12.86 2.99 20.56
C ARG A 439 11.35 3.12 20.34
N GLN A 440 10.93 3.80 19.28
CA GLN A 440 9.53 4.04 18.92
C GLN A 440 8.97 3.00 17.92
N GLN A 441 9.75 1.95 17.62
CA GLN A 441 9.39 0.92 16.65
C GLN A 441 8.05 0.21 16.97
N GLN A 442 7.66 0.12 18.24
CA GLN A 442 6.38 -0.48 18.66
C GLN A 442 5.15 0.34 18.20
N SER A 443 5.27 1.66 18.14
CA SER A 443 4.23 2.58 17.68
C SER A 443 4.10 2.57 16.14
N SER A 444 5.05 1.94 15.48
CA SER A 444 5.11 1.80 14.03
C SER A 444 4.44 0.52 13.52
N TRP A 445 4.20 0.46 12.21
CA TRP A 445 3.68 -0.74 11.56
C TRP A 445 4.81 -1.73 11.25
N ALA A 446 4.50 -3.03 11.19
CA ALA A 446 5.51 -4.09 11.06
C ALA A 446 6.41 -3.93 9.83
N MET A 447 5.86 -3.46 8.71
CA MET A 447 6.70 -3.19 7.55
C MET A 447 7.57 -1.94 7.80
N ASN A 448 7.04 -0.91 8.47
CA ASN A 448 7.73 0.33 8.84
C ASN A 448 9.08 0.10 9.55
N ASN A 449 9.22 -1.01 10.25
CA ASN A 449 10.46 -1.44 10.90
C ASN A 449 11.65 -1.50 9.94
N HIS A 450 11.47 -1.94 8.70
CA HIS A 450 12.54 -1.95 7.71
C HIS A 450 13.05 -0.53 7.37
N MET A 451 12.14 0.45 7.33
CA MET A 451 12.52 1.84 7.10
C MET A 451 13.26 2.42 8.30
N ILE A 452 12.83 2.07 9.50
CA ILE A 452 13.50 2.45 10.76
C ILE A 452 14.91 1.84 10.82
N ASP A 453 15.08 0.57 10.41
CA ASP A 453 16.40 -0.09 10.40
C ASP A 453 17.34 0.57 9.38
N ILE A 454 16.82 0.93 8.20
CA ILE A 454 17.57 1.67 7.19
C ILE A 454 17.99 3.04 7.73
N SER A 455 17.06 3.79 8.33
CA SER A 455 17.33 5.13 8.86
C SER A 455 18.23 5.10 10.10
N ALA A 456 18.25 3.99 10.85
CA ALA A 456 19.20 3.78 11.95
C ALA A 456 20.62 3.41 11.49
N SER A 457 20.81 3.08 10.21
CA SER A 457 22.12 2.78 9.63
C SER A 457 22.85 4.06 9.21
N LYS A 458 24.18 3.98 9.07
CA LYS A 458 24.99 5.08 8.52
C LYS A 458 24.60 5.37 7.07
N LYS A 459 24.43 6.65 6.73
CA LYS A 459 24.11 7.11 5.37
C LYS A 459 25.10 6.56 4.32
N GLU A 460 26.38 6.56 4.64
CA GLU A 460 27.45 6.14 3.73
C GLU A 460 27.30 4.67 3.34
N PHE A 461 26.80 3.81 4.24
CA PHE A 461 26.61 2.40 3.94
C PHE A 461 25.72 2.20 2.70
N TRP A 462 24.66 3.00 2.55
CA TRP A 462 23.72 2.90 1.44
C TRP A 462 24.08 3.75 0.22
N LEU A 463 24.71 4.90 0.44
CA LEU A 463 24.91 5.92 -0.61
C LEU A 463 26.33 6.00 -1.15
N GLU A 464 27.30 5.29 -0.56
CA GLU A 464 28.67 5.26 -1.08
C GLU A 464 28.70 4.70 -2.51
N ARG A 465 29.42 5.41 -3.40
CA ARG A 465 29.60 5.03 -4.81
C ARG A 465 30.82 4.12 -4.98
N LEU A 466 30.76 3.23 -5.98
CA LEU A 466 31.90 2.44 -6.46
C LEU A 466 32.96 3.31 -7.12
#